data_AF-A0A2V6FAY2-F1
#
_entry.id   AF-A0A2V6FAY2-F1
#
_cell.length_a   1.000
_cell.length_b   1.000
_cell.length_c   1.000
_cell.angle_alpha   90.00
_cell.angle_beta   90.00
_cell.angle_gamma   90.00
#
_symmetry.space_group_name_H-M   'P 1'
#
loop_
_entity.id
_entity.type
_entity.pdbx_description
1 polymer ?
#
loop_
_entity_poly.entity_id
_entity_poly.type
_entity_poly.pdbx_seq_one_letter_code
_entity_poly.pdbx_strand_id
1 'polypeptide(L)'
;MAPLRIQPMPTYMDIHEIPGGITADEVAKAHAHDAAVEGKYGVHYHKYWVNERAGKIFCLCEAPNAEAAMQVHREAHGQTAEKIIQVEPDVADLFLGGSEVNSAGAVLLPGGAADARDPGIRTVLFTDIVESTLLTQTLGDDAAMELLQIHDSVVRDALKALNGREVKHTGDGIMASFVSAAAAVRCAAQIQRGLAQRAGEQSNHPVRVRIGGAAGEPVEHGNDIFGSTVQLAARLCSHAEPEQIVVSSVVADLCIGKGLMFRPLGEVSLKGFDRPVHAHSVEWSA
;
A
#
# COMPACT_ATOMS: atom_id res chain seq x y z
N MET A 1 -16.03 -7.16 23.58
CA MET A 1 -15.33 -7.99 22.57
C MET A 1 -15.56 -7.35 21.22
N ALA A 2 -14.55 -6.66 20.68
CA ALA A 2 -14.60 -6.15 19.31
C ALA A 2 -14.51 -7.33 18.34
N PRO A 3 -15.24 -7.34 17.22
CA PRO A 3 -15.08 -8.38 16.21
C PRO A 3 -13.67 -8.29 15.62
N LEU A 4 -12.96 -9.42 15.55
CA LEU A 4 -11.69 -9.51 14.81
C LEU A 4 -11.95 -8.98 13.39
N ARG A 5 -11.27 -7.90 13.01
CA ARG A 5 -11.23 -7.44 11.61
C ARG A 5 -10.52 -8.54 10.81
N ILE A 6 -11.28 -9.28 10.01
CA ILE A 6 -10.73 -10.23 9.04
C ILE A 6 -9.97 -9.39 8.01
N GLN A 7 -8.64 -9.47 7.98
CA GLN A 7 -7.89 -8.95 6.83
C GLN A 7 -8.39 -9.70 5.58
N PRO A 8 -8.66 -9.01 4.45
CA PRO A 8 -9.06 -9.71 3.23
C PRO A 8 -7.98 -10.74 2.88
N MET A 9 -8.41 -11.97 2.59
CA MET A 9 -7.48 -13.05 2.27
C MET A 9 -6.67 -12.67 1.03
N PRO A 10 -5.33 -12.80 1.05
CA PRO A 10 -4.52 -12.49 -0.11
C PRO A 10 -4.89 -13.35 -1.32
N THR A 11 -4.80 -12.75 -2.51
CA THR A 11 -5.02 -13.44 -3.79
C THR A 11 -3.70 -13.80 -4.43
N TYR A 12 -3.62 -15.00 -5.01
CA TYR A 12 -2.44 -15.54 -5.66
C TYR A 12 -2.79 -16.05 -7.07
N MET A 13 -1.84 -15.85 -7.99
CA MET A 13 -1.80 -16.52 -9.28
C MET A 13 -0.75 -17.62 -9.22
N ASP A 14 -1.23 -18.85 -9.33
CA ASP A 14 -0.43 -20.05 -9.46
C ASP A 14 -0.16 -20.33 -10.95
N ILE A 15 1.09 -20.64 -11.30
CA ILE A 15 1.54 -20.87 -12.66
C ILE A 15 2.25 -22.22 -12.74
N HIS A 16 1.79 -23.06 -13.67
CA HIS A 16 2.43 -24.32 -14.03
C HIS A 16 2.87 -24.30 -15.50
N GLU A 17 4.01 -24.93 -15.78
CA GLU A 17 4.43 -25.26 -17.14
C GLU A 17 4.59 -26.79 -17.26
N ILE A 18 3.93 -27.37 -18.25
CA ILE A 18 3.93 -28.81 -18.52
C ILE A 18 4.65 -29.04 -19.85
N PRO A 19 5.92 -29.49 -19.83
CA PRO A 19 6.66 -29.78 -21.04
C PRO A 19 5.94 -30.84 -21.89
N GLY A 20 5.67 -30.50 -23.15
CA GLY A 20 4.94 -31.38 -24.08
C GLY A 20 3.47 -31.03 -24.27
N GLY A 21 2.97 -30.00 -23.58
CA GLY A 21 1.59 -29.54 -23.68
C GLY A 21 0.67 -30.22 -22.66
N ILE A 22 -0.54 -29.68 -22.51
CA ILE A 22 -1.59 -30.24 -21.65
C ILE A 22 -2.95 -29.92 -22.26
N THR A 23 -3.94 -30.79 -22.10
CA THR A 23 -5.31 -30.53 -22.58
C THR A 23 -6.16 -29.82 -21.53
N ALA A 24 -7.16 -29.07 -21.96
CA ALA A 24 -8.10 -28.41 -21.06
C ALA A 24 -8.85 -29.39 -20.16
N ASP A 25 -9.14 -30.60 -20.64
CA ASP A 25 -9.80 -31.66 -19.86
C ASP A 25 -8.90 -32.21 -18.75
N GLU A 26 -7.59 -32.32 -19.00
CA GLU A 26 -6.62 -32.72 -17.98
C GLU A 26 -6.49 -31.65 -16.90
N VAL A 27 -6.43 -30.38 -17.29
CA VAL A 27 -6.42 -29.25 -16.34
C VAL A 27 -7.72 -29.19 -15.53
N ALA A 28 -8.88 -29.38 -16.16
CA ALA A 28 -10.16 -29.37 -15.46
C ALA A 28 -10.25 -30.47 -14.39
N LYS A 29 -9.71 -31.66 -14.68
CA LYS A 29 -9.64 -32.76 -13.70
C LYS A 29 -8.68 -32.44 -12.54
N ALA A 30 -7.50 -31.90 -12.84
CA ALA A 30 -6.56 -31.47 -11.81
C ALA A 30 -7.17 -30.41 -10.90
N HIS A 31 -7.81 -29.40 -11.49
CA HIS A 31 -8.49 -28.34 -10.76
C HIS A 31 -9.65 -28.85 -9.89
N ALA A 32 -10.42 -29.83 -10.39
CA ALA A 32 -11.47 -30.46 -9.59
C ALA A 32 -10.90 -31.23 -8.38
N HIS A 33 -9.70 -31.80 -8.51
CA HIS A 33 -9.00 -32.41 -7.37
C HIS A 33 -8.52 -31.35 -6.38
N ASP A 34 -7.97 -30.23 -6.86
CA ASP A 34 -7.55 -29.11 -6.00
C ASP A 34 -8.73 -28.58 -5.18
N ALA A 35 -9.87 -28.32 -5.84
CA ALA A 35 -11.09 -27.85 -5.18
C ALA A 35 -11.65 -28.84 -4.14
N ALA A 36 -11.34 -30.14 -4.25
CA ALA A 36 -11.75 -31.13 -3.26
C ALA A 36 -10.92 -31.09 -1.97
N VAL A 37 -9.71 -30.54 -2.02
CA VAL A 37 -8.79 -30.44 -0.86
C VAL A 37 -8.54 -29.01 -0.38
N GLU A 38 -8.92 -27.98 -1.15
CA GLU A 38 -8.68 -26.56 -0.86
C GLU A 38 -9.08 -26.13 0.57
N GLY A 39 -10.22 -26.63 1.05
CA GLY A 39 -10.78 -26.28 2.35
C GLY A 39 -9.92 -26.71 3.54
N LYS A 40 -9.02 -27.71 3.37
CA LYS A 40 -8.08 -28.13 4.43
C LYS A 40 -7.02 -27.09 4.73
N TYR A 41 -6.71 -26.25 3.75
CA TYR A 41 -5.63 -25.27 3.79
C TYR A 41 -6.14 -23.82 3.81
N GLY A 42 -7.47 -23.64 3.90
CA GLY A 42 -8.10 -22.32 3.84
C GLY A 42 -7.94 -21.65 2.47
N VAL A 43 -7.74 -22.44 1.41
CA VAL A 43 -7.58 -21.96 0.04
C VAL A 43 -8.94 -21.99 -0.65
N HIS A 44 -9.17 -21.04 -1.55
CA HIS A 44 -10.34 -21.04 -2.42
C HIS A 44 -9.93 -20.71 -3.86
N TYR A 45 -10.10 -21.65 -4.78
CA TYR A 45 -9.82 -21.43 -6.19
C TYR A 45 -10.99 -20.77 -6.91
N HIS A 46 -10.71 -19.71 -7.66
CA HIS A 46 -11.74 -18.93 -8.36
C HIS A 46 -11.88 -19.32 -9.84
N LYS A 47 -10.75 -19.37 -10.55
CA LYS A 47 -10.74 -19.55 -12.00
C LYS A 47 -9.37 -20.06 -12.46
N TYR A 48 -9.36 -20.79 -13.57
CA TYR A 48 -8.14 -21.25 -14.21
C TYR A 48 -8.15 -20.97 -15.72
N TRP A 49 -6.94 -20.91 -16.30
CA TRP A 49 -6.70 -20.81 -17.73
C TRP A 49 -5.66 -21.82 -18.15
N VAL A 50 -5.78 -22.27 -19.39
CA VAL A 50 -4.84 -23.19 -20.01
C VAL A 50 -4.46 -22.68 -21.39
N ASN A 51 -3.17 -22.68 -21.67
CA ASN A 51 -2.64 -22.60 -23.02
C ASN A 51 -2.12 -23.99 -23.40
N GLU A 52 -2.98 -24.77 -24.05
CA GLU A 52 -2.71 -26.19 -24.32
C GLU A 52 -1.43 -26.41 -25.13
N ARG A 53 -1.22 -25.54 -26.12
CA ARG A 53 -0.04 -25.61 -27.01
C ARG A 53 1.26 -25.28 -26.28
N ALA A 54 1.22 -24.28 -25.39
CA ALA A 54 2.38 -23.86 -24.63
C ALA A 54 2.56 -24.68 -23.33
N GLY A 55 1.60 -25.55 -22.98
CA GLY A 55 1.60 -26.28 -21.73
C GLY A 55 1.50 -25.40 -20.50
N LYS A 56 0.96 -24.17 -20.61
CA LYS A 56 0.88 -23.23 -19.48
C LYS A 56 -0.47 -23.26 -18.81
N ILE A 57 -0.47 -23.30 -17.48
CA ILE A 57 -1.68 -23.26 -16.65
C ILE A 57 -1.56 -22.10 -15.69
N PHE A 58 -2.66 -21.39 -15.48
CA PHE A 58 -2.77 -20.28 -14.56
C PHE A 58 -3.98 -20.53 -13.66
N CYS A 59 -3.83 -20.54 -12.34
CA CYS A 59 -4.92 -20.72 -11.39
C CYS A 59 -4.96 -19.53 -10.42
N LEU A 60 -6.10 -18.84 -10.36
CA LEU A 60 -6.33 -17.74 -9.42
C LEU A 60 -6.99 -18.28 -8.16
N CYS A 61 -6.43 -18.01 -7.00
CA CYS A 61 -6.97 -18.44 -5.70
C CYS A 61 -6.79 -17.38 -4.61
N GLU A 62 -7.65 -17.41 -3.62
CA GLU A 62 -7.40 -16.80 -2.31
C GLU A 62 -6.74 -17.82 -1.38
N ALA A 63 -5.71 -17.42 -0.65
CA ALA A 63 -5.04 -18.29 0.31
C ALA A 63 -4.47 -17.51 1.50
N PRO A 64 -4.29 -18.13 2.69
CA PRO A 64 -3.66 -17.47 3.83
C PRO A 64 -2.21 -17.06 3.57
N ASN A 65 -1.52 -17.82 2.70
CA ASN A 65 -0.18 -17.54 2.21
C ASN A 65 0.10 -18.42 0.97
N ALA A 66 1.19 -18.13 0.26
CA ALA A 66 1.61 -18.89 -0.92
C ALA A 66 1.86 -20.39 -0.66
N GLU A 67 2.40 -20.74 0.52
CA GLU A 67 2.68 -22.14 0.88
C GLU A 67 1.40 -22.96 1.03
N ALA A 68 0.32 -22.35 1.56
CA ALA A 68 -0.98 -22.99 1.68
C ALA A 68 -1.56 -23.35 0.29
N ALA A 69 -1.46 -22.45 -0.68
CA ALA A 69 -1.87 -22.72 -2.06
C ALA A 69 -1.05 -23.87 -2.69
N MET A 70 0.28 -23.85 -2.52
CA MET A 70 1.15 -24.93 -3.01
C MET A 70 0.84 -26.29 -2.37
N GLN A 71 0.43 -26.29 -1.11
CA GLN A 71 0.13 -27.51 -0.39
C GLN A 71 -1.11 -28.22 -0.92
N VAL A 72 -2.09 -27.47 -1.46
CA VAL A 72 -3.26 -28.06 -2.12
C VAL A 72 -2.83 -28.91 -3.32
N HIS A 73 -1.99 -28.37 -4.20
CA HIS A 73 -1.49 -29.11 -5.38
C HIS A 73 -0.67 -30.35 -5.01
N ARG A 74 0.18 -30.23 -3.97
CA ARG A 74 0.96 -31.38 -3.47
C ARG A 74 0.07 -32.52 -3.02
N GLU A 75 -1.04 -32.23 -2.34
CA GLU A 75 -1.97 -33.26 -1.88
C GLU A 75 -2.90 -33.75 -3.00
N ALA A 76 -3.38 -32.86 -3.86
CA ALA A 76 -4.35 -33.16 -4.91
C ALA A 76 -3.80 -34.06 -6.01
N HIS A 77 -2.59 -33.76 -6.49
CA HIS A 77 -2.02 -34.46 -7.64
C HIS A 77 -0.49 -34.57 -7.59
N GLY A 78 0.15 -34.19 -6.47
CA GLY A 78 1.59 -34.36 -6.27
C GLY A 78 2.46 -33.45 -7.13
N GLN A 79 1.86 -32.50 -7.86
CA GLN A 79 2.61 -31.46 -8.57
C GLN A 79 2.65 -30.20 -7.71
N THR A 80 3.64 -29.36 -7.94
CA THR A 80 3.73 -28.03 -7.32
C THR A 80 3.77 -27.01 -8.43
N ALA A 81 3.15 -25.86 -8.17
CA ALA A 81 3.36 -24.65 -8.94
C ALA A 81 4.84 -24.42 -9.21
N GLU A 82 5.20 -24.11 -10.46
CA GLU A 82 6.55 -23.62 -10.75
C GLU A 82 6.73 -22.21 -10.18
N LYS A 83 5.64 -21.44 -10.16
CA LYS A 83 5.65 -20.09 -9.64
C LYS A 83 4.29 -19.73 -9.05
N ILE A 84 4.33 -19.18 -7.85
CA ILE A 84 3.17 -18.55 -7.22
C ILE A 84 3.48 -17.07 -6.98
N ILE A 85 2.63 -16.20 -7.49
CA ILE A 85 2.76 -14.75 -7.34
C ILE A 85 1.54 -14.20 -6.63
N GLN A 86 1.75 -13.36 -5.62
CA GLN A 86 0.65 -12.59 -5.04
C GLN A 86 0.19 -11.56 -6.08
N VAL A 87 -1.12 -11.45 -6.26
CA VAL A 87 -1.73 -10.47 -7.16
C VAL A 87 -2.69 -9.59 -6.38
N GLU A 88 -2.77 -8.32 -6.76
CA GLU A 88 -3.79 -7.42 -6.23
C GLU A 88 -5.16 -7.88 -6.75
N PRO A 89 -6.18 -8.09 -5.90
CA PRO A 89 -7.49 -8.60 -6.32
C PRO A 89 -8.11 -7.78 -7.45
N ASP A 90 -8.04 -6.45 -7.34
CA ASP A 90 -8.56 -5.52 -8.36
C ASP A 90 -7.84 -5.66 -9.72
N VAL A 91 -6.56 -6.03 -9.70
CA VAL A 91 -5.78 -6.28 -10.92
C VAL A 91 -6.09 -7.66 -11.48
N ALA A 92 -6.33 -8.66 -10.63
CA ALA A 92 -6.74 -9.97 -11.10
C ALA A 92 -8.04 -9.86 -11.91
N ASP A 93 -9.08 -9.25 -11.34
CA ASP A 93 -10.39 -9.02 -11.98
C ASP A 93 -10.30 -8.26 -13.31
N LEU A 94 -9.34 -7.32 -13.43
CA LEU A 94 -9.03 -6.60 -14.66
C LEU A 94 -8.66 -7.56 -15.81
N PHE A 95 -7.79 -8.54 -15.52
CA PHE A 95 -7.38 -9.56 -16.49
C PHE A 95 -8.49 -10.59 -16.77
N LEU A 96 -9.47 -10.75 -15.87
CA LEU A 96 -10.59 -11.70 -16.04
C LEU A 96 -11.66 -11.22 -17.03
N GLY A 97 -11.48 -10.04 -17.63
CA GLY A 97 -12.43 -9.46 -18.58
C GLY A 97 -13.68 -8.87 -17.94
N GLY A 98 -13.65 -8.62 -16.63
CA GLY A 98 -14.75 -7.96 -15.91
C GLY A 98 -14.79 -6.43 -16.06
N SER A 99 -13.83 -5.84 -16.78
CA SER A 99 -13.59 -4.40 -16.80
C SER A 99 -13.79 -3.79 -18.19
N GLU A 100 -14.17 -2.52 -18.21
CA GLU A 100 -14.31 -1.74 -19.46
C GLU A 100 -12.95 -1.56 -20.14
N VAL A 101 -12.95 -1.56 -21.47
CA VAL A 101 -11.77 -1.29 -22.29
C VAL A 101 -11.94 0.02 -23.06
N ASN A 102 -10.85 0.75 -23.29
CA ASN A 102 -10.88 1.91 -24.19
C ASN A 102 -10.99 1.48 -25.66
N SER A 103 -11.09 2.44 -26.57
CA SER A 103 -11.19 2.18 -28.01
C SER A 103 -9.96 1.49 -28.63
N ALA A 104 -8.83 1.44 -27.92
CA ALA A 104 -7.62 0.72 -28.32
C ALA A 104 -7.55 -0.71 -27.73
N GLY A 105 -8.55 -1.13 -26.95
CA GLY A 105 -8.60 -2.44 -26.30
C GLY A 105 -7.79 -2.55 -25.02
N ALA A 106 -7.31 -1.42 -24.45
CA ALA A 106 -6.63 -1.42 -23.16
C ALA A 106 -7.65 -1.40 -22.02
N VAL A 107 -7.45 -2.23 -20.99
CA VAL A 107 -8.36 -2.34 -19.85
C VAL A 107 -8.24 -1.12 -18.94
N LEU A 108 -9.39 -0.54 -18.56
CA LEU A 108 -9.49 0.63 -17.71
C LEU A 108 -9.44 0.22 -16.23
N LEU A 109 -8.49 0.79 -15.48
CA LEU A 109 -8.44 0.62 -14.03
C LEU A 109 -9.63 1.35 -13.37
N PRO A 110 -10.34 0.72 -12.42
CA PRO A 110 -11.37 1.39 -11.64
C PRO A 110 -10.81 2.65 -10.94
N GLY A 111 -11.37 3.82 -11.24
CA GLY A 111 -10.91 5.11 -10.70
C GLY A 111 -9.77 5.80 -11.48
N GLY A 112 -9.28 5.20 -12.57
CA GLY A 112 -8.36 5.85 -13.52
C GLY A 112 -9.12 6.64 -14.59
N ALA A 113 -8.57 7.79 -15.02
CA ALA A 113 -9.07 8.47 -16.22
C ALA A 113 -8.79 7.59 -17.44
N ALA A 114 -9.77 7.44 -18.33
CA ALA A 114 -9.61 6.75 -19.61
C ALA A 114 -8.36 7.28 -20.33
N ASP A 115 -7.40 6.40 -20.63
CA ASP A 115 -6.11 6.64 -21.30
C ASP A 115 -4.91 7.15 -20.46
N ALA A 116 -4.98 7.22 -19.14
CA ALA A 116 -3.82 7.62 -18.34
C ALA A 116 -2.76 6.49 -18.27
N ARG A 117 -1.65 6.63 -19.01
CA ARG A 117 -0.42 5.88 -18.74
C ARG A 117 0.06 6.20 -17.32
N ASP A 118 0.54 5.20 -16.59
CA ASP A 118 1.20 5.46 -15.30
C ASP A 118 2.39 6.40 -15.54
N PRO A 119 2.35 7.63 -15.00
CA PRO A 119 3.41 8.60 -15.24
C PRO A 119 4.72 8.23 -14.53
N GLY A 120 4.74 7.19 -13.68
CA GLY A 120 5.87 6.87 -12.79
C GLY A 120 6.02 7.86 -11.63
N ILE A 121 5.29 8.98 -11.66
CA ILE A 121 5.26 9.96 -10.58
C ILE A 121 4.48 9.40 -9.39
N ARG A 122 5.06 9.55 -8.20
CA ARG A 122 4.41 9.29 -6.92
C ARG A 122 4.63 10.47 -5.98
N THR A 123 3.65 10.72 -5.13
CA THR A 123 3.82 11.52 -3.91
C THR A 123 4.02 10.57 -2.75
N VAL A 124 5.17 10.65 -2.09
CA VAL A 124 5.54 9.81 -0.95
C VAL A 124 5.32 10.60 0.32
N LEU A 125 4.66 9.98 1.31
CA LEU A 125 4.52 10.50 2.66
C LEU A 125 5.25 9.61 3.66
N PHE A 126 5.79 10.24 4.69
CA PHE A 126 6.25 9.59 5.91
C PHE A 126 5.51 10.19 7.10
N THR A 127 5.02 9.34 7.99
CA THR A 127 4.62 9.73 9.35
C THR A 127 5.69 9.27 10.33
N ASP A 128 5.81 9.97 11.45
CA ASP A 128 6.71 9.61 12.54
C ASP A 128 6.15 10.12 13.88
N ILE A 129 6.05 9.23 14.87
CA ILE A 129 5.57 9.55 16.21
C ILE A 129 6.64 10.35 16.96
N VAL A 130 6.23 11.51 17.46
CA VAL A 130 7.10 12.41 18.21
C VAL A 130 7.54 11.74 19.51
N GLU A 131 8.85 11.71 19.75
CA GLU A 131 9.46 11.18 20.97
C GLU A 131 9.09 9.71 21.27
N SER A 132 8.88 8.90 20.23
CA SER A 132 8.53 7.47 20.31
C SER A 132 9.37 6.68 21.32
N THR A 133 10.69 6.85 21.30
CA THR A 133 11.64 6.18 22.21
C THR A 133 11.43 6.60 23.67
N LEU A 134 11.14 7.88 23.92
CA LEU A 134 10.90 8.41 25.27
C LEU A 134 9.57 7.90 25.81
N LEU A 135 8.55 7.78 24.95
CA LEU A 135 7.26 7.19 25.31
C LEU A 135 7.45 5.74 25.78
N THR A 136 8.22 4.92 25.05
CA THR A 136 8.55 3.55 25.46
C THR A 136 9.29 3.50 26.80
N GLN A 137 10.30 4.36 27.00
CA GLN A 137 11.06 4.38 28.25
C GLN A 137 10.22 4.84 29.47
N THR A 138 9.27 5.74 29.26
CA THR A 138 8.50 6.35 30.34
C THR A 138 7.25 5.55 30.68
N LEU A 139 6.57 5.00 29.67
CA LEU A 139 5.28 4.31 29.82
C LEU A 139 5.41 2.79 29.83
N GLY A 140 6.55 2.25 29.38
CA GLY A 140 6.76 0.83 29.17
C GLY A 140 6.24 0.34 27.82
N ASP A 141 6.62 -0.89 27.47
CA ASP A 141 6.38 -1.47 26.14
C ASP A 141 4.88 -1.63 25.82
N ASP A 142 4.07 -2.08 26.78
CA ASP A 142 2.64 -2.33 26.56
C ASP A 142 1.88 -1.03 26.22
N ALA A 143 2.13 0.05 26.98
CA ALA A 143 1.49 1.34 26.75
C ALA A 143 1.99 2.00 25.47
N ALA A 144 3.29 1.89 25.14
CA ALA A 144 3.82 2.36 23.87
C ALA A 144 3.21 1.62 22.67
N MET A 145 2.97 0.31 22.81
CA MET A 145 2.30 -0.48 21.78
C MET A 145 0.84 -0.06 21.57
N GLU A 146 0.12 0.30 22.63
CA GLU A 146 -1.24 0.84 22.51
C GLU A 146 -1.25 2.17 21.73
N LEU A 147 -0.31 3.08 22.02
CA LEU A 147 -0.17 4.34 21.29
C LEU A 147 0.19 4.12 19.81
N LEU A 148 1.05 3.14 19.51
CA LEU A 148 1.38 2.76 18.13
C LEU A 148 0.16 2.20 17.39
N GLN A 149 -0.67 1.38 18.05
CA GLN A 149 -1.91 0.86 17.44
C GLN A 149 -2.91 1.98 17.15
N ILE A 150 -3.00 3.00 18.00
CA ILE A 150 -3.83 4.18 17.77
C ILE A 150 -3.31 4.94 16.53
N HIS A 151 -2.01 5.20 16.46
CA HIS A 151 -1.35 5.80 15.30
C HIS A 151 -1.71 5.04 14.01
N ASP A 152 -1.43 3.75 13.98
CA ASP A 152 -1.61 2.89 12.82
C ASP A 152 -3.04 2.86 12.33
N SER A 153 -3.99 2.79 13.27
CA SER A 153 -5.43 2.80 12.96
C SER A 153 -5.84 4.10 12.26
N VAL A 154 -5.42 5.25 12.80
CA VAL A 154 -5.74 6.56 12.21
C VAL A 154 -5.09 6.75 10.84
N VAL A 155 -3.82 6.34 10.69
CA VAL A 155 -3.12 6.44 9.41
C VAL A 155 -3.77 5.55 8.36
N ARG A 156 -4.05 4.28 8.67
CA ARG A 156 -4.67 3.34 7.72
C ARG A 156 -6.08 3.75 7.31
N ASP A 157 -6.87 4.29 8.23
CA ASP A 157 -8.20 4.81 7.92
C ASP A 157 -8.12 6.01 6.94
N ALA A 158 -7.14 6.91 7.13
CA ALA A 158 -6.91 8.04 6.24
C ALA A 158 -6.36 7.60 4.86
N LEU A 159 -5.43 6.65 4.83
CA LEU A 159 -4.91 6.08 3.57
C LEU A 159 -6.04 5.46 2.74
N LYS A 160 -6.90 4.66 3.37
CA LYS A 160 -8.05 4.05 2.71
C LYS A 160 -9.02 5.08 2.13
N ALA A 161 -9.29 6.16 2.88
CA ALA A 161 -10.21 7.20 2.45
C ALA A 161 -9.69 8.05 1.27
N LEU A 162 -8.36 8.15 1.10
CA LEU A 162 -7.71 9.02 0.11
C LEU A 162 -6.93 8.25 -0.96
N ASN A 163 -7.22 6.95 -1.13
CA ASN A 163 -6.56 6.08 -2.10
C ASN A 163 -5.02 6.09 -1.99
N GLY A 164 -4.52 6.07 -0.74
CA GLY A 164 -3.11 5.92 -0.42
C GLY A 164 -2.71 4.46 -0.28
N ARG A 165 -1.52 4.11 -0.77
CA ARG A 165 -0.92 2.79 -0.58
C ARG A 165 0.09 2.86 0.57
N GLU A 166 -0.13 2.08 1.62
CA GLU A 166 0.90 1.78 2.62
C GLU A 166 2.02 1.00 1.93
N VAL A 167 3.24 1.54 1.94
CA VAL A 167 4.42 0.88 1.36
C VAL A 167 5.05 -0.02 2.42
N LYS A 168 5.30 0.55 3.61
CA LYS A 168 5.83 -0.19 4.77
C LYS A 168 5.68 0.60 6.07
N HIS A 169 5.73 -0.14 7.18
CA HIS A 169 5.85 0.41 8.52
C HIS A 169 7.32 0.63 8.88
N THR A 170 7.67 1.76 9.52
CA THR A 170 9.06 2.11 9.88
C THR A 170 9.39 1.90 11.37
N GLY A 171 8.42 1.45 12.16
CA GLY A 171 8.56 1.17 13.59
C GLY A 171 7.75 2.14 14.45
N ASP A 172 7.98 3.43 14.26
CA ASP A 172 7.25 4.53 14.88
C ASP A 172 6.51 5.39 13.86
N GLY A 173 6.29 4.86 12.66
CA GLY A 173 5.76 5.60 11.54
C GLY A 173 5.39 4.72 10.36
N ILE A 174 4.80 5.34 9.34
CA ILE A 174 4.37 4.68 8.10
C ILE A 174 4.91 5.44 6.91
N MET A 175 5.43 4.69 5.95
CA MET A 175 5.72 5.17 4.60
C MET A 175 4.55 4.85 3.68
N ALA A 176 3.99 5.86 3.02
CA ALA A 176 2.89 5.72 2.09
C ALA A 176 3.17 6.39 0.75
N SER A 177 2.46 5.96 -0.29
CA SER A 177 2.57 6.51 -1.64
C SER A 177 1.20 6.79 -2.25
N PHE A 178 1.16 7.82 -3.11
CA PHE A 178 -0.04 8.29 -3.79
C PHE A 178 0.28 8.66 -5.22
N VAL A 179 -0.67 8.44 -6.13
CA VAL A 179 -0.61 9.03 -7.48
C VAL A 179 -0.94 10.52 -7.45
N SER A 180 -1.86 10.94 -6.58
CA SER A 180 -2.31 12.33 -6.46
C SER A 180 -1.64 13.06 -5.28
N ALA A 181 -0.90 14.13 -5.57
CA ALA A 181 -0.31 15.01 -4.56
C ALA A 181 -1.38 15.63 -3.65
N ALA A 182 -2.51 16.03 -4.20
CA ALA A 182 -3.61 16.60 -3.44
C ALA A 182 -4.25 15.57 -2.50
N ALA A 183 -4.36 14.31 -2.92
CA ALA A 183 -4.86 13.23 -2.06
C ALA A 183 -3.89 12.94 -0.91
N ALA A 184 -2.58 12.93 -1.17
CA ALA A 184 -1.55 12.80 -0.15
C ALA A 184 -1.66 13.92 0.90
N VAL A 185 -1.72 15.18 0.48
CA VAL A 185 -1.82 16.32 1.41
C VAL A 185 -3.12 16.27 2.22
N ARG A 186 -4.24 15.88 1.61
CA ARG A 186 -5.52 15.68 2.32
C ARG A 186 -5.44 14.54 3.34
N CYS A 187 -4.78 13.44 2.98
CA CYS A 187 -4.53 12.32 3.88
C CYS A 187 -3.70 12.77 5.09
N ALA A 188 -2.60 13.50 4.87
CA ALA A 188 -1.79 14.05 5.95
C ALA A 188 -2.60 14.95 6.90
N ALA A 189 -3.42 15.85 6.35
CA ALA A 189 -4.30 16.71 7.13
C ALA A 189 -5.42 15.92 7.86
N GLN A 190 -5.88 14.79 7.32
CA GLN A 190 -6.85 13.92 7.98
C GLN A 190 -6.21 13.12 9.12
N ILE A 191 -4.96 12.68 8.96
CA ILE A 191 -4.19 12.03 10.04
C ILE A 191 -4.07 12.96 11.24
N GLN A 192 -3.63 14.20 11.01
CA GLN A 192 -3.49 15.18 12.09
C GLN A 192 -4.83 15.45 12.80
N ARG A 193 -5.92 15.64 12.04
CA ARG A 193 -7.27 15.81 12.61
C ARG A 193 -7.75 14.59 13.41
N GLY A 194 -7.53 13.38 12.88
CA GLY A 194 -7.94 12.14 13.54
C GLY A 194 -7.20 11.92 14.87
N LEU A 195 -5.93 12.28 14.94
CA LEU A 195 -5.15 12.22 16.18
C LEU A 195 -5.57 13.32 17.16
N ALA A 196 -5.79 14.55 16.68
CA ALA A 196 -6.26 15.67 17.50
C ALA A 196 -7.64 15.39 18.15
N GLN A 197 -8.56 14.78 17.39
CA GLN A 197 -9.88 14.39 17.92
C GLN A 197 -9.74 13.38 19.06
N ARG A 198 -8.91 12.34 18.88
CA ARG A 198 -8.69 11.31 19.90
C ARG A 198 -8.00 11.84 21.15
N ALA A 199 -7.07 12.80 20.98
CA ALA A 199 -6.43 13.49 22.10
C ALA A 199 -7.46 14.23 22.99
N GLY A 200 -8.49 14.83 22.39
CA GLY A 200 -9.58 15.51 23.12
C GLY A 200 -10.57 14.56 23.80
N GLU A 201 -10.75 13.35 23.29
CA GLU A 201 -11.74 12.38 23.79
C GLU A 201 -11.21 11.59 24.99
N GLN A 202 -10.02 10.98 24.90
CA GLN A 202 -9.43 10.14 25.95
C GLN A 202 -7.93 9.94 25.73
N SER A 203 -7.04 10.70 26.40
CA SER A 203 -5.67 10.20 26.66
C SER A 203 -4.92 11.04 27.70
N ASN A 204 -4.24 10.38 28.63
CA ASN A 204 -3.23 10.99 29.51
C ASN A 204 -1.93 11.30 28.74
N HIS A 205 -1.78 10.74 27.53
CA HIS A 205 -0.62 10.88 26.63
C HIS A 205 -1.09 10.98 25.15
N PRO A 206 -1.26 12.19 24.60
CA PRO A 206 -1.71 12.36 23.22
C PRO A 206 -0.63 11.92 22.23
N VAL A 207 -1.01 11.10 21.24
CA VAL A 207 -0.12 10.72 20.14
C VAL A 207 0.01 11.88 19.18
N ARG A 208 1.22 12.44 19.09
CA ARG A 208 1.56 13.52 18.14
C ARG A 208 2.47 12.96 17.07
N VAL A 209 2.25 13.36 15.83
CA VAL A 209 3.06 12.94 14.69
C VAL A 209 3.59 14.13 13.92
N ARG A 210 4.77 13.96 13.35
CA ARG A 210 5.27 14.80 12.27
C ARG A 210 5.07 14.08 10.94
N ILE A 211 4.80 14.85 9.88
CA ILE A 211 4.53 14.30 8.56
C ILE A 211 5.39 15.02 7.51
N GLY A 212 6.08 14.24 6.68
CA GLY A 212 6.88 14.74 5.57
C GLY A 212 6.41 14.21 4.23
N GLY A 213 6.42 15.04 3.19
CA GLY A 213 5.99 14.64 1.85
C GLY A 213 6.85 15.16 0.70
N ALA A 214 7.08 14.34 -0.32
CA ALA A 214 7.72 14.78 -1.57
C ALA A 214 7.13 14.06 -2.79
N ALA A 215 7.13 14.73 -3.93
CA ALA A 215 6.70 14.17 -5.20
C ALA A 215 7.86 14.06 -6.20
N GLY A 216 7.85 13.01 -7.02
CA GLY A 216 8.86 12.73 -8.05
C GLY A 216 8.68 11.30 -8.60
N GLU A 217 9.71 10.77 -9.25
CA GLU A 217 9.70 9.44 -9.89
C GLU A 217 10.53 8.45 -9.06
N PRO A 218 9.96 7.79 -8.03
CA PRO A 218 10.69 6.75 -7.32
C PRO A 218 10.82 5.47 -8.18
N VAL A 219 11.82 4.65 -7.87
CA VAL A 219 12.02 3.34 -8.48
C VAL A 219 11.22 2.31 -7.70
N GLU A 220 10.30 1.62 -8.35
CA GLU A 220 9.57 0.48 -7.78
C GLU A 220 10.45 -0.79 -7.79
N HIS A 221 10.49 -1.50 -6.67
CA HIS A 221 11.17 -2.81 -6.57
C HIS A 221 10.33 -3.75 -5.70
N GLY A 222 9.60 -4.66 -6.34
CA GLY A 222 8.62 -5.51 -5.67
C GLY A 222 7.50 -4.66 -5.05
N ASN A 223 7.28 -4.81 -3.75
CA ASN A 223 6.26 -4.05 -3.03
C ASN A 223 6.79 -2.75 -2.39
N ASP A 224 8.05 -2.39 -2.61
CA ASP A 224 8.73 -1.23 -2.02
C ASP A 224 9.11 -0.19 -3.09
N ILE A 225 9.41 1.04 -2.65
CA ILE A 225 9.85 2.13 -3.52
C ILE A 225 11.10 2.81 -2.97
N PHE A 226 12.01 3.19 -3.86
CA PHE A 226 13.31 3.76 -3.53
C PHE A 226 13.66 4.98 -4.37
N GLY A 227 14.67 5.73 -3.94
CA GLY A 227 15.24 6.84 -4.71
C GLY A 227 15.25 8.18 -3.98
N SER A 228 15.67 9.22 -4.69
CA SER A 228 15.82 10.58 -4.16
C SER A 228 14.51 11.15 -3.61
N THR A 229 13.37 10.87 -4.25
CA THR A 229 12.03 11.30 -3.79
C THR A 229 11.70 10.74 -2.41
N VAL A 230 11.97 9.45 -2.20
CA VAL A 230 11.74 8.77 -0.91
C VAL A 230 12.64 9.36 0.17
N GLN A 231 13.92 9.55 -0.14
CA GLN A 231 14.88 10.16 0.78
C GLN A 231 14.49 11.59 1.15
N LEU A 232 14.04 12.39 0.18
CA LEU A 232 13.57 13.75 0.43
C LEU A 232 12.35 13.77 1.33
N ALA A 233 11.32 12.95 1.06
CA ALA A 233 10.12 12.86 1.90
C ALA A 233 10.47 12.47 3.35
N ALA A 234 11.36 11.49 3.54
CA ALA A 234 11.82 11.08 4.85
C ALA A 234 12.55 12.21 5.59
N ARG A 235 13.41 12.98 4.89
CA ARG A 235 14.13 14.11 5.49
C ARG A 235 13.23 15.29 5.82
N LEU A 236 12.22 15.57 5.00
CA LEU A 236 11.21 16.57 5.31
C LEU A 236 10.38 16.14 6.54
N CYS A 237 10.10 14.85 6.69
CA CYS A 237 9.44 14.32 7.89
C CYS A 237 10.31 14.53 9.13
N SER A 238 11.59 14.18 9.06
CA SER A 238 12.52 14.41 10.17
C SER A 238 12.72 15.90 10.52
N HIS A 239 12.54 16.80 9.55
CA HIS A 239 12.65 18.25 9.73
C HIS A 239 11.37 18.87 10.31
N ALA A 240 10.22 18.22 10.12
CA ALA A 240 8.95 18.72 10.59
C ALA A 240 8.89 18.73 12.13
N GLU A 241 8.32 19.81 12.67
CA GLU A 241 7.96 19.93 14.08
C GLU A 241 6.79 19.01 14.45
N PRO A 242 6.56 18.74 15.75
CA PRO A 242 5.37 18.03 16.19
C PRO A 242 4.09 18.60 15.60
N GLU A 243 3.21 17.73 15.09
CA GLU A 243 1.92 18.08 14.50
C GLU A 243 2.04 18.91 13.20
N GLN A 244 3.26 19.08 12.67
CA GLN A 244 3.50 19.78 11.42
C GLN A 244 3.47 18.81 10.23
N ILE A 245 2.98 19.31 9.10
CA ILE A 245 3.08 18.65 7.80
C ILE A 245 4.02 19.49 6.93
N VAL A 246 5.16 18.94 6.54
CA VAL A 246 6.15 19.62 5.69
C VAL A 246 6.26 18.89 4.36
N VAL A 247 6.13 19.64 3.27
CA VAL A 247 6.20 19.09 1.91
C VAL A 247 7.19 19.83 1.03
N SER A 248 7.70 19.15 0.00
CA SER A 248 8.54 19.78 -1.02
C SER A 248 7.74 20.78 -1.86
N SER A 249 8.42 21.74 -2.49
CA SER A 249 7.76 22.72 -3.37
C SER A 249 6.99 22.07 -4.52
N VAL A 250 7.49 20.96 -5.07
CA VAL A 250 6.80 20.20 -6.12
C VAL A 250 5.41 19.73 -5.66
N VAL A 251 5.26 19.29 -4.41
CA VAL A 251 3.94 18.89 -3.88
C VAL A 251 2.99 20.09 -3.82
N ALA A 252 3.48 21.25 -3.37
CA ALA A 252 2.69 22.48 -3.31
C ALA A 252 2.26 22.93 -4.72
N ASP A 253 3.18 22.93 -5.68
CA ASP A 253 2.93 23.31 -7.08
C ASP A 253 1.89 22.38 -7.75
N LEU A 254 1.97 21.07 -7.50
CA LEU A 254 0.99 20.09 -7.99
C LEU A 254 -0.40 20.27 -7.35
N CYS A 255 -0.51 21.02 -6.25
CA CYS A 255 -1.76 21.27 -5.54
C CYS A 255 -2.41 22.63 -5.88
N ILE A 256 -1.87 23.39 -6.84
CA ILE A 256 -2.48 24.66 -7.29
C ILE A 256 -3.94 24.43 -7.70
N GLY A 257 -4.84 25.27 -7.18
CA GLY A 257 -6.28 25.19 -7.45
C GLY A 257 -7.03 24.04 -6.75
N LYS A 258 -6.39 23.31 -5.82
CA LYS A 258 -7.02 22.18 -5.09
C LYS A 258 -7.65 22.56 -3.75
N GLY A 259 -7.67 23.85 -3.41
CA GLY A 259 -8.21 24.38 -2.14
C GLY A 259 -7.38 24.02 -0.91
N LEU A 260 -6.10 23.72 -1.10
CA LEU A 260 -5.14 23.42 -0.03
C LEU A 260 -4.28 24.65 0.23
N MET A 261 -3.98 24.92 1.50
CA MET A 261 -3.22 26.08 1.93
C MET A 261 -1.80 25.67 2.33
N PHE A 262 -0.82 26.39 1.80
CA PHE A 262 0.59 26.15 2.04
C PHE A 262 1.26 27.44 2.49
N ARG A 263 2.11 27.35 3.50
CA ARG A 263 2.96 28.44 3.96
C ARG A 263 4.42 28.12 3.61
N PRO A 264 5.14 29.02 2.92
CA PRO A 264 6.53 28.77 2.59
C PRO A 264 7.40 28.74 3.86
N LEU A 265 8.27 27.74 3.95
CA LEU A 265 9.32 27.66 4.97
C LEU A 265 10.67 28.18 4.45
N GLY A 266 10.75 28.49 3.15
CA GLY A 266 11.98 28.89 2.50
C GLY A 266 12.91 27.70 2.26
N GLU A 267 14.22 27.96 2.24
CA GLU A 267 15.25 26.95 2.10
C GLU A 267 15.55 26.25 3.42
N VAL A 268 15.46 24.91 3.43
CA VAL A 268 15.78 24.08 4.60
C VAL A 268 16.96 23.17 4.28
N SER A 269 17.93 23.11 5.20
CA SER A 269 19.09 22.22 5.08
C SER A 269 18.75 20.84 5.62
N LEU A 270 18.78 19.84 4.75
CA LEU A 270 18.40 18.46 5.06
C LEU A 270 19.63 17.55 5.11
N LYS A 271 19.68 16.64 6.09
CA LYS A 271 20.79 15.68 6.22
C LYS A 271 20.92 14.83 4.96
N GLY A 272 22.10 14.86 4.35
CA GLY A 272 22.42 14.10 3.14
C GLY A 272 22.07 14.81 1.82
N PHE A 273 21.66 16.08 1.88
CA PHE A 273 21.47 16.93 0.70
C PHE A 273 22.55 18.02 0.68
N ASP A 274 23.28 18.13 -0.42
CA ASP A 274 24.39 19.10 -0.57
C ASP A 274 23.91 20.55 -0.74
N ARG A 275 22.63 20.74 -1.09
CA ARG A 275 22.02 22.05 -1.27
C ARG A 275 20.74 22.14 -0.43
N PRO A 276 20.42 23.33 0.10
CA PRO A 276 19.14 23.57 0.73
C PRO A 276 17.98 23.27 -0.23
N VAL A 277 16.86 22.82 0.32
CA VAL A 277 15.66 22.47 -0.44
C VAL A 277 14.53 23.42 -0.05
N HIS A 278 13.75 23.91 -1.02
CA HIS A 278 12.56 24.70 -0.71
C HIS A 278 11.42 23.83 -0.20
N ALA A 279 10.92 24.16 0.99
CA ALA A 279 9.83 23.44 1.66
C ALA A 279 8.65 24.34 2.00
N HIS A 280 7.49 23.72 2.19
CA HIS A 280 6.26 24.38 2.59
C HIS A 280 5.62 23.61 3.75
N SER A 281 5.08 24.32 4.73
CA SER A 281 4.17 23.72 5.71
C SER A 281 2.75 23.74 5.18
N VAL A 282 2.02 22.64 5.33
CA VAL A 282 0.59 22.57 4.99
C VAL A 282 -0.23 23.06 6.18
N GLU A 283 -1.17 23.97 5.93
CA GLU A 283 -2.12 24.37 6.95
C GLU A 283 -3.25 23.33 7.06
N TRP A 284 -3.50 22.87 8.28
CA TRP A 284 -4.60 21.99 8.63
C TRP A 284 -5.25 22.51 9.91
N SER A 285 -6.57 22.49 9.97
CA SER A 285 -7.33 22.89 11.15
C SER A 285 -7.86 21.66 11.88
N ALA A 286 -7.76 21.64 13.21
CA ALA A 286 -8.40 20.64 14.06
C ALA A 286 -9.93 20.73 14.00
#